data_AF-A0A2D9M0C9-F1
#
_entry.id   AF-A0A2D9M0C9-F1
#
_cell.length_a   1.000
_cell.length_b   1.000
_cell.length_c   1.000
_cell.angle_alpha   90.00
_cell.angle_beta   90.00
_cell.angle_gamma   90.00
#
_symmetry.space_group_name_H-M   'P 1'
#
loop_
_entity.id
_entity.type
_entity.pdbx_description
1 polymer ?
#
loop_
_entity_poly.entity_id
_entity_poly.type
_entity_poly.pdbx_seq_one_letter_code
_entity_poly.pdbx_strand_id
1 'polypeptide(L)' 'LEANLRFPGPETLETKIFGRLSAWQNWIFQRPNAVGERGALKVYGVEGRPDFDWRRT' A
#
# COMPACT_ATOMS: atom_id res chain seq x y z
N LEU A 1 -4.82 5.19 -15.12
CA LEU A 1 -5.56 5.08 -16.40
C LEU A 1 -5.06 3.90 -17.23
N GLU A 2 -3.78 3.88 -17.64
CA GLU A 2 -3.23 2.82 -18.50
C GLU A 2 -3.42 1.40 -17.95
N ALA A 3 -3.26 1.20 -16.64
CA ALA A 3 -3.45 -0.11 -16.02
C ALA A 3 -4.85 -0.71 -16.27
N ASN A 4 -5.89 0.12 -16.32
CA ASN A 4 -7.25 -0.35 -16.59
C ASN A 4 -7.49 -0.56 -18.11
N LEU A 5 -6.91 0.29 -18.96
CA LEU A 5 -7.10 0.20 -20.41
C LEU A 5 -6.30 -0.95 -21.04
N ARG A 6 -5.13 -1.27 -20.49
CA ARG A 6 -4.27 -2.36 -20.98
C ARG A 6 -4.71 -3.73 -20.45
N PHE A 7 -5.42 -3.77 -19.32
CA PHE A 7 -5.94 -5.00 -18.73
C PHE A 7 -7.47 -4.91 -18.46
N PRO A 8 -8.31 -4.75 -19.50
CA PRO A 8 -9.74 -4.50 -19.33
C PRO A 8 -10.58 -5.77 -19.11
N GLY A 9 -9.95 -6.95 -19.05
CA GLY A 9 -10.62 -8.24 -19.22
C GLY A 9 -10.30 -9.26 -18.12
N PRO A 10 -10.24 -10.57 -18.44
CA PRO A 10 -10.15 -11.63 -17.44
C PRO A 10 -8.89 -11.50 -16.56
N GLU A 11 -9.04 -11.84 -15.28
CA GLU A 11 -7.95 -11.81 -14.31
C GLU A 11 -7.24 -13.16 -14.19
N THR A 12 -5.90 -13.16 -14.31
CA THR A 12 -5.02 -14.28 -13.94
C THR A 12 -4.41 -14.05 -12.56
N LEU A 13 -3.60 -15.00 -12.07
CA LEU A 13 -2.83 -14.81 -10.84
C LEU A 13 -1.94 -13.56 -10.95
N GLU A 14 -1.24 -13.41 -12.07
CA GLU A 14 -0.31 -12.32 -12.34
C GLU A 14 -1.04 -10.98 -12.40
N THR A 15 -2.17 -10.90 -13.10
CA THR A 15 -2.93 -9.63 -13.17
C THR A 15 -3.54 -9.27 -11.81
N LYS A 16 -3.86 -10.24 -10.94
CA LYS A 16 -4.27 -9.98 -9.55
C LYS A 16 -3.12 -9.48 -8.69
N ILE A 17 -1.90 -9.99 -8.90
CA ILE A 17 -0.70 -9.48 -8.23
C ILE A 17 -0.46 -8.02 -8.64
N PHE A 18 -0.34 -7.74 -9.94
CA PHE A 18 -0.01 -6.39 -10.42
C PHE A 18 -1.18 -5.39 -10.34
N GLY A 19 -2.41 -5.88 -10.37
CA GLY A 19 -3.62 -5.09 -10.17
C GLY A 19 -3.94 -4.97 -8.69
N ARG A 20 -4.72 -5.92 -8.16
CA ARG A 20 -5.29 -5.85 -6.81
C ARG A 20 -4.25 -5.71 -5.70
N LEU A 21 -3.26 -6.61 -5.64
CA LEU A 21 -2.29 -6.61 -4.55
C LEU A 21 -1.39 -5.37 -4.62
N SER A 22 -0.79 -5.10 -5.78
CA SER A 22 0.11 -3.96 -5.95
C SER A 22 -0.61 -2.61 -5.82
N ALA A 23 -1.86 -2.46 -6.29
CA ALA A 23 -2.59 -1.20 -6.11
C ALA A 23 -2.87 -0.90 -4.63
N TRP A 24 -3.29 -1.90 -3.85
CA TRP A 24 -3.48 -1.74 -2.41
C TRP A 24 -2.16 -1.47 -1.69
N GLN A 25 -1.08 -2.14 -2.08
CA GLN A 25 0.24 -1.89 -1.52
C GLN A 25 0.72 -0.46 -1.83
N ASN A 26 0.54 0.00 -3.07
CA ASN A 26 0.90 1.36 -3.48
C ASN A 26 0.14 2.42 -2.67
N TRP A 27 -1.14 2.16 -2.36
CA TRP A 27 -1.94 3.03 -1.52
C TRP A 27 -1.46 3.02 -0.06
N ILE A 28 -1.03 1.87 0.48
CA ILE A 28 -0.39 1.80 1.81
C ILE A 28 0.91 2.62 1.83
N PHE A 29 1.75 2.49 0.80
CA PHE A 29 3.05 3.16 0.72
C PHE A 29 3.00 4.67 0.55
N GLN A 30 1.84 5.23 0.20
CA GLN A 30 1.67 6.69 0.12
C GLN A 30 1.17 7.31 1.43
N ARG A 31 0.90 6.52 2.48
CA ARG A 31 0.27 7.01 3.71
C ARG A 31 1.23 7.09 4.91
N PRO A 32 1.01 8.07 5.81
CA PRO A 32 1.93 8.34 6.92
C PRO A 32 2.04 7.17 7.91
N ASN A 33 0.99 6.36 8.06
CA ASN A 33 1.05 5.15 8.90
C ASN A 33 2.18 4.19 8.47
N ALA A 34 2.52 4.11 7.18
CA ALA A 34 3.60 3.27 6.69
C ALA A 34 4.94 4.01 6.63
N VAL A 35 4.99 5.16 5.93
CA VAL A 35 6.23 5.85 5.55
C VAL A 35 6.51 7.17 6.29
N GLY A 36 5.61 7.60 7.18
CA GLY A 36 5.76 8.83 7.96
C GLY A 36 6.90 8.76 8.97
N GLU A 37 7.29 9.91 9.56
CA GLU A 37 8.40 9.99 10.52
C GLU A 37 8.26 9.03 11.71
N ARG A 38 7.04 8.89 12.24
CA ARG A 38 6.69 7.92 13.28
C ARG A 38 5.85 6.75 12.72
N GLY A 39 5.96 6.50 11.42
CA GLY A 39 5.29 5.40 10.72
C GLY A 39 5.99 4.06 10.92
N ALA A 40 5.28 2.97 10.65
CA ALA A 40 5.72 1.60 10.94
C ALA A 40 7.11 1.24 10.37
N LEU A 41 7.44 1.70 9.17
CA LEU A 41 8.72 1.37 8.54
C LEU A 41 9.90 2.10 9.17
N LYS A 42 9.71 3.34 9.64
CA LYS A 42 10.81 4.16 10.20
C LYS A 42 11.10 3.87 11.66
N VAL A 43 10.09 3.45 12.42
CA VAL A 43 10.28 3.04 13.83
C VAL A 43 10.85 1.63 13.96
N TYR A 44 10.90 0.86 12.87
CA TYR A 44 11.48 -0.48 12.88
C TYR A 44 12.97 -0.40 13.25
N GLY A 45 13.36 -1.10 14.33
CA GLY A 45 14.74 -1.11 14.84
C GLY A 45 15.10 0.09 15.73
N VAL A 46 14.15 1.00 16.01
CA VAL A 46 14.30 2.11 16.97
C VAL A 46 13.40 1.84 18.18
N GLU A 47 13.78 2.29 19.37
CA GLU A 47 12.90 2.22 20.53
C GLU A 47 11.67 3.14 20.35
N GLY A 48 10.47 2.56 20.39
CA GLY A 48 9.21 3.29 20.27
C GLY A 48 8.11 2.48 19.60
N ARG A 49 6.86 2.95 19.69
CA ARG A 49 5.72 2.40 18.94
C ARG A 49 5.35 3.36 17.80
N PRO A 50 4.94 2.84 16.63
CA PRO A 50 4.43 3.70 15.57
C PRO A 50 3.14 4.40 15.99
N ASP A 51 2.96 5.63 15.53
CA ASP A 51 1.71 6.36 15.70
C ASP A 51 0.82 6.14 14.48
N PHE A 52 -0.35 5.54 14.72
CA PHE A 52 -1.31 5.25 13.66
C PHE A 52 -2.53 6.16 13.75
N ASP A 53 -2.96 6.68 12.60
CA ASP A 53 -4.33 7.15 12.44
C ASP A 53 -5.26 5.94 12.24
N TRP A 54 -6.19 5.76 13.17
CA TRP A 54 -7.14 4.64 13.21
C TRP A 54 -8.41 4.89 12.39
N ARG A 55 -8.56 6.08 11.80
CA ARG A 55 -9.70 6.39 10.93
C ARG A 55 -9.64 5.52 9.67
N ARG A 56 -10.77 4.90 9.34
CA ARG A 56 -10.91 4.08 8.12
C ARG A 56 -11.21 4.97 6.92
N THR A 57 -10.76 4.52 5.76
CA THR A 57 -10.85 5.17 4.44
C THR A 57 -11.40 4.20 3.43
#